data_AF-A0A0Q5JLE4-F1
#
_entry.id   AF-A0A0Q5JLE4-F1
#
_cell.length_a   1.000
_cell.length_b   1.000
_cell.length_c   1.000
_cell.angle_alpha   90.00
_cell.angle_beta   90.00
_cell.angle_gamma   90.00
#
_symmetry.space_group_name_H-M   'P 1'
#
loop_
_entity.id
_entity.type
_entity.pdbx_description
1 polymer ?
#
loop_
_entity_poly.entity_id
_entity_poly.type
_entity_poly.pdbx_seq_one_letter_code
_entity_poly.pdbx_strand_id
1 'polypeptide(L)'
;MKSAYLVSLGESFEVDVLQVARTLGADVREDVAQLRDDQDRLVTVFGGLGQDSASDWREGLSAAPGSGPLADLSTAGAVSIECRWEDLFVSFVGRLAELLPSPSWVVDGDGVVWPATQVDPSAVRL
;
A
#
# COMPACT_ATOMS: atom_id res chain seq x y z
N MET A 1 15.49 0.35 -1.27
CA MET A 1 14.62 1.44 -0.80
C MET A 1 13.83 0.90 0.38
N LYS A 2 13.11 1.74 1.13
CA LYS A 2 12.14 1.25 2.13
C LYS A 2 10.82 0.92 1.39
N SER A 3 10.14 -0.15 1.77
CA SER A 3 8.96 -0.65 1.06
C SER A 3 7.92 -1.24 2.00
N ALA A 4 6.65 -0.99 1.69
CA ALA A 4 5.51 -1.67 2.27
C ALA A 4 4.60 -2.19 1.15
N TYR A 5 3.63 -3.02 1.50
CA TYR A 5 2.62 -3.50 0.57
C TYR A 5 1.28 -2.86 0.87
N LEU A 6 0.54 -2.51 -0.17
CA LEU A 6 -0.89 -2.26 -0.06
C LEU A 6 -1.61 -3.47 -0.61
N VAL A 7 -2.55 -4.01 0.14
CA VAL A 7 -3.22 -5.27 -0.17
C VAL A 7 -4.72 -5.14 -0.09
N SER A 8 -5.45 -5.89 -0.91
CA SER A 8 -6.91 -5.93 -0.89
C SER A 8 -7.44 -7.26 -1.42
N LEU A 9 -8.66 -7.61 -0.99
CA LEU A 9 -9.42 -8.74 -1.51
C LEU A 9 -10.20 -8.40 -2.79
N GLY A 10 -10.11 -7.17 -3.30
CA GLY A 10 -10.79 -6.76 -4.54
C GLY A 10 -10.16 -7.42 -5.78
N GLU A 11 -10.99 -7.96 -6.67
CA GLU A 11 -10.52 -8.68 -7.87
C GLU A 11 -9.75 -7.78 -8.86
N SER A 12 -10.09 -6.50 -8.94
CA SER A 12 -9.45 -5.51 -9.84
C SER A 12 -8.44 -4.61 -9.13
N PHE A 13 -7.97 -5.02 -7.95
CA PHE A 13 -7.25 -4.15 -7.00
C PHE A 13 -6.08 -3.38 -7.61
N GLU A 14 -5.18 -4.03 -8.35
CA GLU A 14 -4.02 -3.34 -8.94
C GLU A 14 -4.43 -2.26 -9.96
N VAL A 15 -5.44 -2.56 -10.79
CA VAL A 15 -5.98 -1.62 -11.77
C VAL A 15 -6.61 -0.42 -11.05
N ASP A 16 -7.37 -0.69 -9.99
CA ASP A 16 -8.02 0.34 -9.18
C ASP A 16 -6.97 1.25 -8.51
N VAL A 17 -5.91 0.67 -7.94
CA VAL A 17 -4.79 1.42 -7.34
C VAL A 17 -4.16 2.38 -8.35
N LEU A 18 -3.82 1.91 -9.55
CA LEU A 18 -3.17 2.75 -10.56
C LEU A 18 -4.10 3.86 -11.07
N GLN A 19 -5.40 3.58 -11.23
CA GLN A 19 -6.40 4.57 -11.62
C GLN A 19 -6.61 5.64 -10.54
N VAL A 20 -6.69 5.23 -9.28
CA VAL A 20 -6.80 6.15 -8.15
C VAL A 20 -5.52 6.97 -7.98
N ALA A 21 -4.33 6.35 -8.09
CA ALA A 21 -3.06 7.06 -8.03
C ALA A 21 -2.97 8.16 -9.11
N ARG A 22 -3.42 7.87 -10.34
CA ARG A 22 -3.52 8.89 -11.40
C ARG A 22 -4.45 10.03 -11.02
N THR A 23 -5.60 9.72 -10.41
CA THR A 23 -6.56 10.73 -9.91
C THR A 23 -5.95 11.61 -8.82
N LEU A 24 -5.04 11.06 -8.02
CA LEU A 24 -4.28 11.79 -7.00
C LEU A 24 -3.10 12.61 -7.57
N GLY A 25 -2.88 12.57 -8.89
CA GLY A 25 -1.84 13.33 -9.58
C GLY A 25 -0.53 12.57 -9.82
N ALA A 26 -0.51 11.25 -9.62
CA ALA A 26 0.65 10.45 -9.97
C ALA A 26 0.84 10.35 -11.50
N ASP A 27 2.09 10.38 -11.96
CA ASP A 27 2.46 9.95 -13.32
C ASP A 27 2.39 8.43 -13.36
N VAL A 28 1.57 7.88 -14.26
CA VAL A 28 1.32 6.43 -14.34
C VAL A 28 1.73 5.91 -15.71
N ARG A 29 2.68 4.98 -15.73
CA ARG A 29 3.22 4.34 -16.93
C ARG A 29 3.24 2.83 -16.71
N GLU A 30 2.53 2.10 -17.57
CA GLU A 30 2.38 0.65 -17.45
C GLU A 30 1.83 0.27 -16.06
N ASP A 31 2.59 -0.49 -15.28
CA ASP A 31 2.28 -0.95 -13.93
C ASP A 31 2.92 -0.09 -12.82
N VAL A 32 3.51 1.06 -13.17
CA VAL A 32 4.20 1.94 -12.22
C VAL A 32 3.46 3.27 -12.09
N ALA A 33 3.24 3.72 -10.85
CA ALA A 33 2.74 5.05 -10.53
C ALA A 33 3.73 5.82 -9.65
N GLN A 34 4.04 7.06 -10.00
CA GLN A 34 4.97 7.93 -9.27
C GLN A 34 4.32 9.26 -8.89
N LEU A 35 4.35 9.60 -7.62
CA LEU A 35 3.86 10.89 -7.12
C LEU A 35 4.99 11.63 -6.40
N ARG A 36 5.17 12.90 -6.75
CA ARG A 36 6.02 13.84 -6.03
C ARG A 36 5.16 14.83 -5.27
N ASP A 37 5.52 15.11 -4.02
CA ASP A 37 4.91 16.21 -3.27
C ASP A 37 5.59 17.56 -3.56
N ASP A 38 5.17 18.61 -2.86
CA ASP A 38 5.69 19.96 -2.99
C ASP A 38 7.14 20.12 -2.50
N GLN A 39 7.66 19.14 -1.75
CA GLN A 39 9.04 19.07 -1.28
C GLN A 39 9.93 18.19 -2.18
N ASP A 40 9.43 17.77 -3.35
CA ASP A 40 10.09 16.86 -4.28
C ASP A 40 10.39 15.47 -3.69
N ARG A 41 9.65 15.08 -2.63
CA ARG A 41 9.71 13.73 -2.06
C ARG A 41 8.89 12.79 -2.92
N LEU A 42 9.41 11.59 -3.14
CA LEU A 42 8.84 10.61 -4.07
C LEU A 42 8.21 9.43 -3.32
N VAL A 43 7.03 9.03 -3.78
CA VAL A 43 6.45 7.70 -3.56
C VAL A 43 6.27 7.01 -4.91
N THR A 44 6.64 5.73 -4.98
CA THR A 44 6.46 4.89 -6.17
C THR A 44 5.62 3.67 -5.82
N VAL A 45 4.59 3.41 -6.62
CA VAL A 45 3.80 2.18 -6.56
C VAL A 45 4.22 1.29 -7.73
N PHE A 46 4.51 0.03 -7.44
CA PHE A 46 4.73 -1.01 -8.43
C PHE A 46 3.60 -2.02 -8.33
N GLY A 47 2.74 -2.05 -9.35
CA GLY A 47 1.82 -3.15 -9.61
C GLY A 47 2.56 -4.35 -10.22
N GLY A 48 1.79 -5.34 -10.68
CA GLY A 48 2.36 -6.48 -11.39
C GLY A 48 3.35 -7.28 -10.55
N LEU A 49 3.16 -7.33 -9.23
CA LEU A 49 3.99 -8.16 -8.36
C LEU A 49 3.92 -9.59 -8.90
N GLY A 50 5.02 -10.03 -9.52
CA GLY A 50 5.10 -11.37 -10.11
C GLY A 50 4.77 -12.43 -9.08
N GLN A 51 4.41 -13.64 -9.54
CA GLN A 51 4.04 -14.75 -8.66
C GLN A 51 5.09 -15.03 -7.55
N ASP A 52 6.36 -14.75 -7.82
CA ASP A 52 7.47 -14.93 -6.88
C ASP A 52 7.61 -13.80 -5.84
N SER A 53 7.11 -12.58 -6.11
CA SER A 53 7.13 -11.45 -5.16
C SER A 53 5.82 -11.33 -4.37
N ALA A 54 4.76 -11.97 -4.86
CA ALA A 54 3.46 -11.96 -4.23
C ALA A 54 3.43 -12.78 -2.92
N SER A 55 4.36 -13.70 -2.67
CA SER A 55 4.34 -14.58 -1.49
C SER A 55 4.92 -13.96 -0.22
N ASP A 56 6.00 -13.20 -0.33
CA ASP A 56 6.86 -12.86 0.83
C ASP A 56 6.16 -12.00 1.88
N TRP A 57 5.26 -11.10 1.44
CA TRP A 57 4.53 -10.23 2.36
C TRP A 57 3.50 -10.97 3.22
N ARG A 58 3.11 -12.20 2.86
CA ARG A 58 2.08 -12.96 3.59
C ARG A 58 2.63 -13.71 4.81
N GLU A 59 3.94 -13.74 5.00
CA GLU A 59 4.56 -14.46 6.11
C GLU A 59 4.56 -13.65 7.40
N GLY A 60 4.31 -14.31 8.53
CA GLY A 60 4.49 -13.71 9.85
C GLY A 60 3.56 -12.54 10.20
N LEU A 61 2.42 -12.41 9.50
CA LEU A 61 1.52 -11.27 9.67
C LEU A 61 1.00 -11.10 11.10
N SER A 62 0.98 -9.86 11.58
CA SER A 62 0.40 -9.47 12.85
C SER A 62 -0.51 -8.26 12.70
N ALA A 63 -1.57 -8.17 13.51
CA ALA A 63 -2.46 -7.00 13.47
C ALA A 63 -1.81 -5.81 14.18
N ALA A 64 -1.94 -4.62 13.58
CA ALA A 64 -1.57 -3.37 14.24
C ALA A 64 -2.27 -3.20 15.61
N PRO A 65 -1.63 -2.55 16.60
CA PRO A 65 -2.24 -2.32 17.89
C PRO A 65 -3.61 -1.63 17.77
N GLY A 66 -4.66 -2.27 18.29
CA GLY A 66 -6.02 -1.71 18.31
C GLY A 66 -6.81 -1.83 17.00
N SER A 67 -6.27 -2.45 15.94
CA SER A 67 -6.96 -2.58 14.64
C SER A 67 -8.04 -3.67 14.57
N GLY A 68 -8.24 -4.43 15.66
CA GLY A 68 -9.18 -5.54 15.72
C GLY A 68 -8.57 -6.84 15.16
N PRO A 69 -9.40 -7.86 14.85
CA PRO A 69 -8.92 -9.11 14.29
C PRO A 69 -8.39 -8.92 12.86
N LEU A 70 -7.31 -9.63 12.54
CA LEU A 70 -6.72 -9.64 11.21
C LEU A 70 -7.71 -10.19 10.17
N ALA A 71 -7.82 -9.54 9.01
CA ALA A 71 -8.52 -10.11 7.87
C ALA A 71 -7.77 -11.34 7.33
N ASP A 72 -8.48 -12.33 6.79
CA ASP A 72 -7.84 -13.39 6.03
C ASP A 72 -7.35 -12.82 4.68
N LEU A 73 -6.04 -12.62 4.57
CA LEU A 73 -5.37 -12.03 3.40
C LEU A 73 -4.74 -13.09 2.48
N SER A 74 -5.06 -14.37 2.69
CA SER A 74 -4.46 -15.48 1.92
C SER A 74 -4.68 -15.38 0.40
N THR A 75 -5.76 -14.75 -0.03
CA THR A 75 -6.11 -14.54 -1.44
C THR A 75 -5.99 -13.11 -1.93
N ALA A 76 -5.53 -12.17 -1.07
CA ALA A 76 -5.49 -10.76 -1.42
C ALA A 76 -4.47 -10.49 -2.53
N GLY A 77 -4.82 -9.59 -3.44
CA GLY A 77 -3.87 -8.95 -4.37
C GLY A 77 -3.01 -7.93 -3.63
N ALA A 78 -1.84 -7.62 -4.18
CA ALA A 78 -0.88 -6.72 -3.57
C ALA A 78 -0.20 -5.83 -4.61
N VAL A 79 0.12 -4.60 -4.21
CA VAL A 79 1.10 -3.76 -4.88
C VAL A 79 2.21 -3.45 -3.89
N SER A 80 3.45 -3.26 -4.37
CA SER A 80 4.51 -2.72 -3.52
C SER A 80 4.54 -1.21 -3.63
N ILE A 81 4.84 -0.57 -2.51
CA ILE A 81 4.97 0.88 -2.43
C ILE A 81 6.34 1.17 -1.83
N GLU A 82 7.21 1.77 -2.64
CA GLU A 82 8.49 2.27 -2.19
C GLU A 82 8.37 3.74 -1.80
N CYS A 83 8.75 4.05 -0.56
CA CYS A 83 8.80 5.41 -0.06
C CYS A 83 9.84 5.53 1.04
N ARG A 84 10.57 6.65 1.08
CA ARG A 84 11.57 6.91 2.12
C ARG A 84 10.97 7.59 3.37
N TRP A 85 9.79 8.19 3.24
CA TRP A 85 9.19 9.07 4.24
C TRP A 85 7.84 8.51 4.70
N GLU A 86 7.77 8.12 5.97
CA GLU A 86 6.58 7.49 6.56
C GLU A 86 5.36 8.41 6.53
N ASP A 87 5.53 9.72 6.75
CA ASP A 87 4.44 10.70 6.69
C ASP A 87 3.87 10.87 5.27
N LEU A 88 4.74 10.92 4.26
CA LEU A 88 4.33 10.95 2.86
C LEU A 88 3.61 9.66 2.47
N PHE A 89 4.17 8.51 2.86
CA PHE A 89 3.57 7.20 2.62
C PHE A 89 2.16 7.12 3.21
N VAL A 90 2.00 7.46 4.50
CA VAL A 90 0.70 7.41 5.18
C VAL A 90 -0.30 8.36 4.53
N SER A 91 0.12 9.59 4.22
CA SER A 91 -0.74 10.57 3.55
C SER A 91 -1.20 10.08 2.17
N PHE A 92 -0.29 9.51 1.36
CA PHE A 92 -0.62 8.98 0.04
C PHE A 92 -1.55 7.77 0.13
N VAL A 93 -1.20 6.78 0.96
CA VAL A 93 -1.97 5.54 1.11
C VAL A 93 -3.35 5.79 1.71
N GLY A 94 -3.46 6.68 2.69
CA GLY A 94 -4.77 7.04 3.28
C GLY A 94 -5.71 7.62 2.22
N ARG A 95 -5.24 8.59 1.44
CA ARG A 95 -6.02 9.19 0.33
C ARG A 95 -6.35 8.18 -0.77
N LEU A 96 -5.43 7.26 -1.05
CA LEU A 96 -5.65 6.20 -2.03
C LEU A 96 -6.74 5.24 -1.53
N ALA A 97 -6.65 4.80 -0.27
CA ALA A 97 -7.61 3.89 0.35
C ALA A 97 -9.03 4.47 0.46
N GLU A 98 -9.16 5.78 0.71
CA GLU A 98 -10.45 6.48 0.73
C GLU A 98 -11.17 6.46 -0.63
N LEU A 99 -10.43 6.32 -1.73
CA LEU A 99 -10.95 6.33 -3.10
C LEU A 99 -11.06 4.93 -3.71
N LEU A 100 -10.50 3.90 -3.07
CA LEU A 100 -10.59 2.52 -3.54
C LEU A 100 -12.01 1.97 -3.34
N PRO A 101 -12.50 1.13 -4.27
CA PRO A 101 -13.84 0.54 -4.18
C PRO A 101 -13.96 -0.56 -3.11
N SER A 102 -12.83 -1.15 -2.72
CA SER A 102 -12.75 -2.22 -1.72
C SER A 102 -11.84 -1.80 -0.56
N PRO A 103 -12.09 -2.32 0.66
CA PRO A 103 -11.17 -2.14 1.78
C PRO A 103 -9.76 -2.60 1.42
N SER A 104 -8.77 -1.88 1.95
CA SER A 104 -7.37 -2.20 1.76
C SER A 104 -6.60 -2.07 3.08
N TRP A 105 -5.46 -2.77 3.13
CA TRP A 105 -4.58 -2.83 4.27
C TRP A 105 -3.15 -2.55 3.84
N VAL A 106 -2.39 -1.89 4.71
CA VAL A 106 -0.94 -1.83 4.58
C VAL A 106 -0.34 -3.01 5.33
N VAL A 107 0.57 -3.72 4.68
CA VAL A 107 1.52 -4.63 5.33
C VAL A 107 2.86 -3.93 5.33
N ASP A 108 3.30 -3.52 6.51
CA ASP A 108 4.54 -2.76 6.67
C ASP A 108 5.78 -3.68 6.66
N GLY A 109 6.98 -3.11 6.73
CA GLY A 109 8.25 -3.83 6.64
C GLY A 109 8.50 -4.83 7.77
N ASP A 110 7.74 -4.74 8.88
CA ASP A 110 7.80 -5.68 10.01
C ASP A 110 6.67 -6.73 9.94
N GLY A 111 5.86 -6.74 8.86
CA GLY A 111 4.71 -7.63 8.70
C GLY A 111 3.49 -7.22 9.54
N VAL A 112 3.45 -5.97 10.00
CA VAL A 112 2.29 -5.43 10.73
C VAL A 112 1.23 -4.97 9.73
N VAL A 113 -0.01 -5.41 9.96
CA VAL A 113 -1.16 -5.14 9.11
C VAL A 113 -2.01 -4.02 9.69
N TRP A 114 -2.15 -2.96 8.92
CA TRP A 114 -2.87 -1.73 9.26
C TRP A 114 -4.06 -1.56 8.31
N PRO A 115 -5.27 -1.19 8.78
CA PRO A 115 -6.26 -0.62 7.87
C PRO A 115 -5.63 0.58 7.16
N ALA A 116 -5.70 0.64 5.83
CA ALA A 116 -4.95 1.62 5.05
C ALA A 116 -5.35 3.08 5.34
N THR A 117 -6.56 3.31 5.85
CA THR A 117 -7.06 4.62 6.31
C THR A 117 -6.66 4.97 7.76
N GLN A 118 -5.96 4.08 8.47
CA GLN A 118 -5.65 4.22 9.90
C GLN A 118 -4.17 3.93 10.22
N VAL A 119 -3.28 4.06 9.23
CA VAL A 119 -1.85 3.87 9.44
C VAL A 119 -1.29 5.02 10.29
N ASP A 120 -0.59 4.69 11.38
CA ASP A 120 0.07 5.69 12.22
C ASP A 120 1.49 5.98 11.67
N PRO A 121 1.79 7.22 11.24
CA PRO A 121 3.09 7.56 10.65
C PRO A 121 4.26 7.48 11.65
N SER A 122 3.98 7.47 12.97
CA SER A 122 5.01 7.32 14.00
C SER A 122 5.36 5.86 14.30
N ALA A 123 4.44 4.94 13.98
CA ALA A 123 4.56 3.52 14.30
C ALA A 123 4.90 2.64 13.09
N VAL A 124 4.39 3.00 11.90
CA VAL A 124 4.63 2.23 10.67
C VAL A 124 6.13 2.10 10.38
N ARG A 125 6.51 0.94 9.83
CA ARG A 125 7.88 0.68 9.37
C ARG A 125 7.88 0.42 7.88
N LEU A 126 8.64 1.22 7.13
CA LEU A 126 8.89 0.98 5.71
C LEU A 126 10.28 0.36 5.52
#